data_AF-A0A0V0GVU4-F1
#
_entry.id   AF-A0A0V0GVU4-F1
#
_cell.length_a   1.000
_cell.length_b   1.000
_cell.length_c   1.000
_cell.angle_alpha   90.00
_cell.angle_beta   90.00
_cell.angle_gamma   90.00
#
_symmetry.space_group_name_H-M   'P 1'
#
loop_
_entity.id
_entity.type
_entity.pdbx_description
1 polymer ?
#
loop_
_entity_poly.entity_id
_entity_poly.type
_entity_poly.pdbx_seq_one_letter_code
_entity_poly.pdbx_strand_id
1 'polypeptide(L)'
;MTSLFHLFISYSPCPSYKKITIADGSVITVAGQGDIPLGKSLILKDVLHIPKLSANLISIQKLTKDSKCQVTFFPSYCLFQEQNTKEMIGRASEKGGLYCLDFHNGEYISKNSLSSSFLSESIMSNKEKVWLYHRRLGHPSFYVIKRMFPSLFKDLIVESFHCDDC
;
A
#
# COMPACT_ATOMS: atom_id res chain seq x y z
N MET A 1 -2.77 11.51 -0.84
CA MET A 1 -2.55 11.68 0.63
C MET A 1 -2.33 10.30 1.21
N THR A 2 -1.44 10.16 2.18
CA THR A 2 -1.17 8.86 2.81
C THR A 2 -0.81 8.99 4.29
N SER A 3 -1.10 7.95 5.07
CA SER A 3 -0.58 7.76 6.43
C SER A 3 0.77 7.06 6.48
N LEU A 4 1.28 6.58 5.35
CA LEU A 4 2.49 5.76 5.28
C LEU A 4 3.72 6.60 4.93
N PHE A 5 4.58 6.83 5.92
CA PHE A 5 5.82 7.59 5.74
C PHE A 5 6.86 6.88 4.83
N HIS A 6 6.92 5.54 4.86
CA HIS A 6 7.95 4.79 4.14
C HIS A 6 7.76 4.76 2.61
N LEU A 7 6.63 5.27 2.09
CA LEU A 7 6.36 5.34 0.65
C LEU A 7 7.04 6.53 -0.04
N PHE A 8 7.53 7.49 0.74
CA PHE A 8 8.09 8.73 0.22
C PHE A 8 9.55 8.55 -0.23
N ILE A 9 9.86 8.98 -1.45
CA ILE A 9 11.24 9.09 -1.95
C ILE A 9 11.85 10.48 -1.74
N SER A 10 10.99 11.48 -1.58
CA SER A 10 11.33 12.84 -1.17
C SER A 10 10.43 13.19 0.00
N TYR A 11 10.94 13.93 0.99
CA TYR A 11 10.14 14.31 2.14
C TYR A 11 10.55 15.66 2.70
N SER A 12 9.55 16.50 2.94
CA SER A 12 9.67 17.79 3.61
C SER A 12 8.67 17.86 4.78
N PRO A 13 9.15 18.06 6.02
CA PRO A 13 8.26 18.30 7.15
C PRO A 13 7.40 19.55 6.90
N CYS A 14 6.12 19.47 7.25
CA CYS A 14 5.21 20.61 7.14
C CYS A 14 5.12 21.34 8.49
N PRO A 15 4.92 22.68 8.49
CA PRO A 15 4.66 23.40 9.71
C PRO A 15 3.43 22.86 10.45
N SER A 16 3.49 22.80 11.78
CA SER A 16 2.44 22.22 12.62
C SER A 16 1.07 22.90 12.52
N TYR A 17 1.01 24.12 11.98
CA TYR A 17 -0.23 24.85 11.73
C TYR A 17 -0.93 24.47 10.42
N LYS A 18 -0.27 23.75 9.51
CA LYS A 18 -0.89 23.31 8.25
C LYS A 18 -1.91 22.22 8.54
N LYS A 19 -3.18 22.56 8.36
CA LYS A 19 -4.32 21.68 8.61
C LYS A 19 -5.18 21.56 7.37
N ILE A 20 -5.87 20.44 7.25
CA ILE A 20 -6.86 20.20 6.21
C ILE A 20 -8.14 19.62 6.83
N THR A 21 -9.24 19.75 6.11
CA THR A 21 -10.51 19.13 6.45
C THR A 21 -10.70 17.87 5.60
N ILE A 22 -11.05 16.75 6.22
CA ILE A 22 -11.33 15.49 5.49
C ILE A 22 -12.85 15.28 5.34
N ALA A 23 -13.22 14.19 4.66
CA ALA A 23 -14.60 13.92 4.25
C ALA A 23 -15.60 13.80 5.43
N ASP A 24 -15.15 13.40 6.62
CA ASP A 24 -15.98 13.35 7.82
C ASP A 24 -16.15 14.72 8.52
N GLY A 25 -15.58 15.78 7.94
CA GLY A 25 -15.61 17.15 8.48
C GLY A 25 -14.56 17.43 9.56
N SER A 26 -13.78 16.42 9.99
CA SER A 26 -12.72 16.62 10.96
C SER A 26 -11.53 17.38 10.37
N VAL A 27 -10.87 18.15 11.24
CA VAL A 27 -9.67 18.91 10.89
C VAL A 27 -8.45 18.16 11.41
N ILE A 28 -7.52 17.86 10.50
CA ILE A 28 -6.32 17.08 10.77
C ILE A 28 -5.05 17.84 10.38
N THR A 29 -4.00 17.66 11.17
CA THR A 29 -2.69 18.27 10.91
C THR A 29 -1.91 17.46 9.88
N VAL A 30 -1.25 18.15 8.96
CA VAL A 30 -0.34 17.57 7.98
C VAL A 30 1.05 17.47 8.58
N ALA A 31 1.62 16.26 8.63
CA ALA A 31 2.96 16.03 9.19
C ALA A 31 4.07 16.40 8.20
N GLY A 32 3.82 16.23 6.90
CA GLY A 32 4.78 16.54 5.85
C GLY A 32 4.22 16.36 4.46
N GLN A 33 5.09 16.52 3.47
CA GLN A 33 4.77 16.43 2.07
C GLN A 33 5.97 15.91 1.28
N GLY A 34 5.71 15.16 0.21
CA GLY A 34 6.74 14.69 -0.69
C GLY A 34 6.21 13.78 -1.79
N ASP A 35 7.10 13.12 -2.51
CA ASP A 35 6.74 12.36 -3.70
C ASP A 35 6.73 10.86 -3.43
N ILE A 36 5.79 10.14 -4.07
CA ILE A 36 5.60 8.70 -3.92
C ILE A 36 5.60 8.02 -5.30
N PRO A 37 6.52 7.09 -5.59
CA PRO A 37 6.45 6.26 -6.77
C PRO A 37 5.35 5.20 -6.62
N LEU A 38 4.48 5.06 -7.61
CA LEU A 38 3.46 4.00 -7.68
C LEU A 38 3.85 2.86 -8.64
N GLY A 39 5.04 2.94 -9.24
CA GLY A 39 5.56 2.01 -10.23
C GLY A 39 6.76 2.61 -10.96
N LYS A 40 7.13 2.04 -12.12
CA LYS A 40 8.27 2.53 -12.92
C LYS A 40 8.03 3.90 -13.55
N SER A 41 6.80 4.15 -13.98
CA SER A 41 6.47 5.31 -14.83
C SER A 41 5.58 6.34 -14.13
N LEU A 42 5.08 6.04 -12.92
CA LEU A 42 4.11 6.88 -12.23
C LEU A 42 4.63 7.35 -10.87
N ILE A 43 4.79 8.65 -10.73
CA ILE A 43 5.17 9.31 -9.47
C ILE A 43 4.05 10.27 -9.08
N LEU A 44 3.49 10.08 -7.90
CA LEU A 44 2.62 11.06 -7.27
C LEU A 44 3.48 12.19 -6.70
N LYS A 45 3.21 13.41 -7.14
CA LYS A 45 3.90 14.60 -6.65
C LYS A 45 3.17 15.21 -5.47
N ASP A 46 3.90 15.82 -4.55
CA ASP A 46 3.32 16.66 -3.49
C ASP A 46 2.28 15.94 -2.62
N VAL A 47 2.50 14.66 -2.33
CA VAL A 47 1.61 13.85 -1.50
C VAL A 47 1.69 14.33 -0.06
N LEU A 48 0.54 14.64 0.55
CA LEU A 48 0.48 14.98 1.96
C LEU A 48 0.60 13.72 2.84
N HIS A 49 1.51 13.77 3.81
CA HIS A 49 1.66 12.78 4.88
C HIS A 49 0.80 13.15 6.08
N ILE A 50 -0.16 12.28 6.41
CA ILE A 50 -1.12 12.45 7.48
C ILE A 50 -1.22 11.13 8.25
N PRO A 51 -0.52 10.98 9.39
CA PRO A 51 -0.49 9.74 10.15
C PRO A 51 -1.86 9.23 10.61
N LYS A 52 -2.80 10.14 10.85
CA LYS A 52 -4.16 9.82 11.34
C LYS A 52 -5.15 9.45 10.23
N LEU A 53 -4.71 9.36 8.98
CA LEU A 53 -5.59 9.06 7.85
C LEU A 53 -5.92 7.56 7.82
N SER A 54 -7.21 7.22 7.77
CA SER A 54 -7.71 5.84 7.78
C SER A 54 -7.51 5.10 6.45
N ALA A 55 -7.48 5.84 5.33
CA ALA A 55 -7.28 5.29 3.99
C ALA A 55 -6.47 6.23 3.12
N ASN A 56 -5.61 5.67 2.26
CA ASN A 56 -4.86 6.45 1.29
C ASN A 56 -5.78 6.88 0.14
N LEU A 57 -5.72 8.16 -0.22
CA LEU A 57 -6.55 8.71 -1.29
C LEU A 57 -5.69 9.34 -2.38
N ILE A 58 -6.08 9.09 -3.63
CA ILE A 58 -5.46 9.67 -4.81
C ILE A 58 -6.48 10.58 -5.48
N SER A 59 -6.10 11.86 -5.65
CA SER A 59 -6.91 12.78 -6.43
C SER A 59 -6.69 12.51 -7.91
N ILE A 60 -7.75 12.11 -8.62
CA ILE A 60 -7.70 11.88 -10.07
C ILE A 60 -7.27 13.14 -10.81
N GLN A 61 -7.79 14.32 -10.42
CA GLN A 61 -7.43 15.58 -11.07
C GLN A 61 -5.94 15.90 -10.90
N LYS A 62 -5.37 15.68 -9.70
CA LYS A 62 -3.95 15.93 -9.47
C LYS A 62 -3.08 14.92 -10.23
N LEU A 63 -3.47 13.64 -10.17
CA LEU A 63 -2.80 12.57 -10.91
C LEU A 63 -2.74 12.85 -12.41
N THR A 64 -3.89 13.11 -13.05
CA THR A 64 -3.96 13.32 -14.50
C THR A 64 -3.19 14.56 -14.97
N LYS A 65 -3.17 15.62 -14.15
CA LYS A 65 -2.34 16.82 -14.40
C LYS A 65 -0.84 16.52 -14.29
N ASP A 66 -0.42 15.87 -13.21
CA ASP A 66 0.99 15.69 -12.90
C ASP A 66 1.67 14.65 -13.80
N SER A 67 0.95 13.58 -14.18
CA SER A 67 1.49 12.47 -14.99
C SER A 67 1.05 12.49 -16.45
N LYS A 68 0.34 13.53 -16.91
CA LYS A 68 -0.23 13.62 -18.28
C LYS A 68 -0.93 12.33 -18.72
N CYS A 69 -1.70 11.72 -17.80
CA CYS A 69 -2.44 10.50 -18.05
C CYS A 69 -3.94 10.79 -18.22
N GLN A 70 -4.66 9.87 -18.83
CA GLN A 70 -6.11 9.80 -18.83
C GLN A 70 -6.55 8.62 -17.96
N VAL A 71 -7.73 8.74 -17.35
CA VAL A 71 -8.34 7.66 -16.56
C VAL A 71 -9.67 7.29 -17.16
N THR A 72 -9.84 6.01 -17.49
CA THR A 72 -11.09 5.46 -18.00
C THR A 72 -11.72 4.58 -16.95
N PHE A 73 -12.96 4.89 -16.55
CA PHE A 73 -13.71 4.15 -15.55
C PHE A 73 -14.63 3.11 -16.19
N PHE A 74 -14.61 1.91 -15.62
CA PHE A 74 -15.51 0.80 -15.91
C PHE A 74 -16.19 0.38 -14.61
N PRO A 75 -17.34 -0.33 -14.65
CA PRO A 75 -18.07 -0.69 -13.43
C PRO A 75 -17.24 -1.43 -12.36
N SER A 76 -16.23 -2.22 -12.76
CA SER A 76 -15.43 -3.06 -11.87
C SER A 76 -13.95 -2.72 -11.83
N TYR A 77 -13.48 -1.74 -12.60
CA TYR A 77 -12.08 -1.33 -12.63
C TYR A 77 -11.90 0.04 -13.30
N CYS A 78 -10.73 0.65 -13.15
CA CYS A 78 -10.33 1.77 -13.98
C CYS A 78 -8.91 1.59 -14.52
N LEU A 79 -8.66 2.21 -15.67
CA LEU A 79 -7.39 2.14 -16.38
C LEU A 79 -6.74 3.53 -16.41
N PHE A 80 -5.45 3.56 -16.13
CA PHE A 80 -4.61 4.75 -16.23
C PHE A 80 -3.75 4.60 -17.49
N GLN A 81 -3.89 5.51 -18.44
CA GLN A 81 -3.17 5.46 -19.71
C GLN A 81 -2.41 6.75 -19.97
N GLU A 82 -1.23 6.65 -20.56
CA GLU A 82 -0.51 7.84 -21.02
C GLU A 82 -1.29 8.50 -22.15
N GLN A 83 -1.40 9.84 -22.15
CA GLN A 83 -2.22 10.54 -23.14
C GLN A 83 -1.71 10.37 -24.58
N ASN A 84 -0.39 10.30 -24.77
CA ASN A 84 0.25 10.29 -26.09
C ASN A 84 0.33 8.87 -26.67
N THR A 85 0.99 7.94 -25.96
CA THR A 85 1.22 6.57 -26.45
C THR A 85 0.02 5.65 -26.25
N LYS A 86 -0.93 6.03 -25.37
CA LYS A 86 -2.01 5.17 -24.86
C LYS A 86 -1.52 3.93 -24.10
N GLU A 87 -0.24 3.89 -23.74
CA GLU A 87 0.33 2.82 -22.93
C GLU A 87 -0.36 2.76 -21.56
N MET A 88 -0.61 1.54 -21.07
CA MET A 88 -1.19 1.33 -19.74
C MET A 88 -0.14 1.61 -18.67
N ILE A 89 -0.37 2.66 -17.89
CA ILE A 89 0.49 3.06 -16.77
C ILE A 89 0.08 2.34 -15.48
N GLY A 90 -1.20 1.97 -15.37
CA GLY A 90 -1.70 1.24 -14.22
C GLY A 90 -3.16 0.86 -14.34
N ARG A 91 -3.63 0.12 -13.34
CA ARG A 91 -5.01 -0.34 -13.19
C ARG A 91 -5.43 -0.22 -11.74
N ALA A 92 -6.72 0.01 -11.51
CA ALA A 92 -7.33 -0.16 -10.20
C ALA A 92 -8.56 -1.05 -10.32
N SER A 93 -8.76 -1.93 -9.35
CA SER A 93 -9.97 -2.76 -9.24
C SER A 93 -10.98 -2.14 -8.29
N GLU A 94 -12.26 -2.28 -8.60
CA GLU A 94 -13.34 -1.94 -7.66
C GLU A 94 -13.34 -2.91 -6.47
N LYS A 95 -13.39 -2.36 -5.26
CA LYS A 95 -13.50 -3.07 -3.98
C LYS A 95 -14.33 -2.23 -3.02
N GLY A 96 -15.56 -2.65 -2.76
CA GLY A 96 -16.42 -2.03 -1.74
C GLY A 96 -16.81 -0.58 -2.04
N GLY A 97 -17.07 -0.26 -3.31
CA GLY A 97 -17.43 1.06 -3.80
C GLY A 97 -16.24 1.99 -4.08
N LEU A 98 -15.01 1.51 -3.94
CA LEU A 98 -13.78 2.27 -4.18
C LEU A 98 -12.91 1.59 -5.23
N TYR A 99 -12.19 2.38 -6.03
CA TYR A 99 -11.17 1.86 -6.95
C TYR A 99 -9.82 1.81 -6.24
N CYS A 100 -9.34 0.60 -5.96
CA CYS A 100 -8.05 0.36 -5.32
C CYS A 100 -7.00 0.06 -6.39
N LEU A 101 -5.89 0.81 -6.38
CA LEU A 101 -4.77 0.55 -7.29
C LEU A 101 -4.27 -0.89 -7.18
N ASP A 102 -4.13 -1.53 -8.33
CA ASP A 102 -3.55 -2.86 -8.45
C ASP A 102 -2.03 -2.72 -8.47
N PHE A 103 -1.40 -2.87 -7.31
CA PHE A 103 0.04 -3.04 -7.26
C PHE A 103 0.35 -4.47 -7.69
N HIS A 104 0.85 -4.65 -8.92
CA HIS A 104 1.51 -5.90 -9.26
C HIS A 104 2.74 -6.03 -8.35
N ASN A 105 2.82 -7.14 -7.61
CA ASN A 105 3.81 -7.45 -6.55
C ASN A 105 5.27 -7.54 -7.04
N GLY A 106 5.74 -6.54 -7.80
CA GLY A 106 7.01 -6.59 -8.51
C GLY A 106 8.11 -5.71 -7.93
N GLU A 107 7.84 -4.45 -7.54
CA GLU A 107 9.01 -3.55 -7.42
C GLU A 107 9.02 -2.42 -6.37
N TYR A 108 7.92 -1.87 -5.82
CA TYR A 108 8.07 -0.73 -4.89
C TYR A 108 7.02 -0.61 -3.77
N ILE A 109 6.67 -1.70 -3.10
CA ILE A 109 6.15 -1.57 -1.72
C ILE A 109 7.08 -2.35 -0.80
N SER A 110 7.87 -1.60 -0.02
CA SER A 110 8.63 -2.15 1.09
C SER A 110 7.72 -3.01 1.94
N LYS A 111 8.16 -4.23 2.24
CA LYS A 111 7.41 -5.34 2.85
C LYS A 111 6.82 -5.11 4.25
N ASN A 112 6.73 -3.86 4.73
CA ASN A 112 6.22 -3.55 6.06
C ASN A 112 5.04 -2.58 5.97
N SER A 113 3.82 -3.14 5.90
CA SER A 113 2.52 -2.51 6.22
C SER A 113 1.45 -2.73 5.15
N LEU A 114 1.18 -3.99 4.80
CA LEU A 114 -0.17 -4.36 4.38
C LEU A 114 -0.75 -5.21 5.50
N SER A 115 -1.76 -4.65 6.17
CA SER A 115 -2.63 -5.39 7.07
C SER A 115 -3.13 -6.62 6.33
N SER A 116 -2.62 -7.77 6.75
CA SER A 116 -2.78 -9.09 6.11
C SER A 116 -4.18 -9.69 6.29
N SER A 117 -5.17 -8.84 6.53
CA SER A 117 -6.54 -9.22 6.86
C SER A 117 -7.42 -9.49 5.63
N PHE A 118 -7.00 -9.14 4.41
CA PHE A 118 -7.86 -9.22 3.22
C PHE A 118 -7.28 -9.96 1.99
N LEU A 119 -6.14 -10.66 2.13
CA LEU A 119 -5.67 -11.56 1.06
C LEU A 119 -6.23 -12.97 1.27
N SER A 120 -6.83 -13.54 0.23
CA SER A 120 -7.22 -14.96 0.21
C SER A 120 -5.97 -15.83 0.37
N GLU A 121 -6.04 -16.83 1.25
CA GLU A 121 -4.94 -17.76 1.55
C GLU A 121 -4.45 -18.51 0.30
N SER A 122 -5.26 -18.59 -0.76
CA SER A 122 -4.89 -19.20 -2.04
C SER A 122 -3.84 -18.42 -2.85
N ILE A 123 -3.65 -17.12 -2.59
CA ILE A 123 -2.77 -16.24 -3.38
C ILE A 123 -1.44 -15.95 -2.66
N MET A 124 -1.36 -16.22 -1.36
CA MET A 124 -0.20 -15.90 -0.52
C MET A 124 0.94 -16.92 -0.69
N SER A 125 2.18 -16.41 -0.68
CA SER A 125 3.36 -17.25 -0.55
C SER A 125 3.41 -17.93 0.83
N ASN A 126 4.11 -19.06 0.91
CA ASN A 126 4.29 -19.79 2.17
C ASN A 126 4.90 -18.92 3.28
N LYS A 127 5.85 -18.04 2.93
CA LYS A 127 6.47 -17.10 3.89
C LYS A 127 5.46 -16.13 4.49
N GLU A 128 4.55 -15.60 3.68
CA GLU A 128 3.50 -14.69 4.15
C GLU A 128 2.46 -15.41 5.02
N LYS A 129 2.14 -16.66 4.70
CA LYS A 129 1.27 -17.51 5.52
C LYS A 129 1.88 -17.74 6.90
N VAL A 130 3.16 -18.07 6.98
CA VAL A 130 3.87 -18.23 8.27
C VAL A 130 3.78 -16.97 9.12
N TRP A 131 4.00 -15.79 8.53
CA TRP A 131 3.85 -14.51 9.21
C TRP A 131 2.41 -14.21 9.66
N LEU A 132 1.42 -14.60 8.85
CA LEU A 132 0.01 -14.46 9.19
C LEU A 132 -0.36 -15.32 10.40
N TYR A 133 0.05 -16.59 10.42
CA TYR A 133 -0.18 -17.50 11.55
C TYR A 133 0.55 -17.01 12.81
N HIS A 134 1.78 -16.51 12.68
CA HIS A 134 2.52 -15.91 13.79
C HIS A 134 1.72 -14.75 14.43
N ARG A 135 1.18 -13.82 13.64
CA ARG A 135 0.39 -12.70 14.19
C ARG A 135 -0.97 -13.14 14.73
N ARG A 136 -1.70 -14.00 14.02
CA ARG A 136 -3.07 -14.42 14.40
C ARG A 136 -3.11 -15.30 15.65
N LEU A 137 -2.07 -16.09 15.89
CA LEU A 137 -1.97 -16.99 17.03
C LEU A 137 -1.32 -16.35 18.26
N GLY A 138 -1.06 -15.03 18.23
CA GLY A 138 -0.48 -14.31 19.36
C GLY A 138 1.03 -14.48 19.50
N HIS A 139 1.76 -14.34 18.38
CA HIS A 139 3.22 -14.37 18.32
C HIS A 139 3.89 -15.67 18.83
N PRO A 140 3.39 -16.88 18.52
CA PRO A 140 4.08 -18.10 18.87
C PRO A 140 5.41 -18.19 18.11
N SER A 141 6.39 -18.88 18.69
CA SER A 141 7.69 -19.07 18.04
C SER A 141 7.53 -19.76 16.67
N PHE A 142 8.38 -19.39 15.72
CA PHE A 142 8.34 -19.97 14.37
C PHE A 142 8.55 -21.50 14.37
N TYR A 143 9.22 -22.05 15.40
CA TYR A 143 9.32 -23.49 15.62
C TYR A 143 7.97 -24.14 15.98
N VAL A 144 7.13 -23.48 16.79
CA VAL A 144 5.78 -23.97 17.11
C VAL A 144 4.89 -23.96 15.86
N ILE A 145 4.98 -22.90 15.06
CA ILE A 145 4.22 -22.79 13.80
C ILE A 145 4.67 -23.87 12.81
N LYS A 146 5.97 -24.15 12.70
CA LYS A 146 6.50 -25.25 11.87
C LYS A 146 5.99 -26.62 12.31
N ARG A 147 5.81 -26.83 13.62
CA ARG A 147 5.25 -28.07 14.15
C ARG A 147 3.75 -28.22 13.84
N MET A 148 3.00 -27.12 13.87
CA MET A 148 1.56 -27.12 13.56
C MET A 148 1.28 -27.20 12.05
N PHE A 149 2.09 -26.53 11.23
CA PHE A 149 1.89 -26.39 9.78
C PHE A 149 3.18 -26.68 8.98
N PRO A 150 3.67 -27.93 8.99
CA PRO A 150 4.97 -28.29 8.39
C PRO A 150 5.04 -28.04 6.88
N SER A 151 3.90 -28.13 6.16
CA SER A 151 3.81 -27.87 4.72
C SER A 151 4.15 -26.42 4.35
N LEU A 152 3.93 -25.45 5.27
CA LEU A 152 4.24 -24.05 5.05
C LEU A 152 5.75 -23.78 5.09
N PHE A 153 6.54 -24.65 5.70
CA PHE A 153 8.00 -24.47 5.82
C PHE A 153 8.78 -25.25 4.76
N LYS A 154 8.11 -25.78 3.74
CA LYS A 154 8.78 -26.39 2.60
C LYS A 154 9.62 -25.29 1.92
N ASP A 155 10.94 -25.49 1.91
CA ASP A 155 11.95 -24.57 1.40
C ASP A 155 12.13 -23.25 2.20
N LEU A 156 11.70 -23.22 3.47
CA LEU A 156 11.91 -22.07 4.37
C LEU A 156 12.76 -22.44 5.58
N ILE A 157 13.72 -21.57 5.89
CA ILE A 157 14.61 -21.67 7.05
C ILE A 157 13.97 -20.91 8.21
N VAL A 158 13.74 -21.56 9.35
CA VAL A 158 13.02 -20.97 10.51
C VAL A 158 13.81 -19.80 11.09
N GLU A 159 15.13 -19.91 11.06
CA GLU A 159 16.11 -18.94 11.55
C GLU A 159 16.10 -17.64 10.71
N SER A 160 15.48 -17.66 9.52
CA SER A 160 15.30 -16.46 8.69
C SER A 160 14.12 -15.57 9.10
N PHE A 161 13.36 -16.00 10.12
CA PHE A 161 12.23 -15.25 10.66
C PHE A 161 12.60 -14.58 11.98
N HIS A 162 12.51 -13.25 12.02
CA HIS A 162 12.75 -12.44 13.20
C HIS A 162 11.62 -11.43 13.36
N CYS A 163 10.94 -11.44 14.51
CA CYS A 163 9.87 -10.50 14.83
C CYS A 163 10.41 -9.46 15.80
N ASP A 164 10.33 -8.18 15.44
CA ASP A 164 10.86 -7.08 16.25
C ASP A 164 10.09 -6.89 17.57
N ASP A 165 8.88 -7.45 17.66
CA ASP A 165 8.00 -7.40 18.84
C ASP A 165 8.18 -8.59 19.83
N CYS A 166 9.09 -9.55 19.57
CA CYS A 166 9.22 -10.81 20.32
C CYS A 166 10.62 -11.09 20.88
#